data_AF-A0A7R9MZF3-F1
#
_entry.id   AF-A0A7R9MZF3-F1
#
_cell.length_a   1.000
_cell.length_b   1.000
_cell.length_c   1.000
_cell.angle_alpha   90.00
_cell.angle_beta   90.00
_cell.angle_gamma   90.00
#
_symmetry.space_group_name_H-M   'P 1'
#
loop_
_entity.id
_entity.type
_entity.pdbx_description
1 polymer ?
#
loop_
_entity_poly.entity_id
_entity_poly.type
_entity_poly.pdbx_seq_one_letter_code
_entity_poly.pdbx_strand_id
1 'polypeptide(L)' 'MLAILLLYNGKNIYEVSEIIRKSERTVKEWLKRWKKEGYEGIVPETGKKSRKPRISSEEWDKILKEIEGKAMTLKEVTV' A
#
# COMPACT_ATOMS: atom_id res chain seq x y z
N MET A 1 -11.69 -1.06 10.63
CA MET A 1 -12.06 -0.99 9.20
C MET A 1 -13.56 -0.72 9.08
N LEU A 2 -13.98 0.39 8.44
CA LEU A 2 -15.38 0.86 8.42
C LEU A 2 -16.35 -0.10 7.71
N ALA A 3 -15.95 -0.71 6.59
CA ALA A 3 -16.82 -1.57 5.78
C ALA A 3 -17.37 -2.77 6.58
N ILE A 4 -16.51 -3.44 7.35
CA ILE A 4 -16.92 -4.59 8.17
C ILE A 4 -17.88 -4.16 9.27
N LEU A 5 -17.62 -3.05 9.96
CA LEU A 5 -18.52 -2.54 11.02
C LEU A 5 -19.93 -2.28 10.47
N LEU A 6 -20.03 -1.66 9.29
CA LEU A 6 -21.33 -1.40 8.66
C LEU A 6 -22.08 -2.69 8.29
N LEU A 7 -21.37 -3.72 7.83
CA LEU A 7 -21.96 -5.05 7.56
C LEU A 7 -22.48 -5.72 8.84
N TYR A 8 -21.72 -5.65 9.95
CA TYR A 8 -22.18 -6.19 11.24
C TYR A 8 -23.35 -5.40 11.83
N ASN A 9 -23.47 -4.11 11.51
CA ASN A 9 -24.62 -3.28 11.85
C ASN A 9 -25.84 -3.54 10.95
N GLY A 10 -25.81 -4.59 10.12
CA GLY A 10 -26.95 -5.05 9.32
C GLY A 10 -27.10 -4.38 7.95
N LYS A 11 -26.17 -3.51 7.53
CA LYS A 11 -26.19 -2.96 6.18
C LYS A 11 -25.81 -4.02 5.15
N ASN A 12 -26.43 -3.96 3.98
CA ASN A 12 -26.08 -4.85 2.89
C ASN A 12 -24.85 -4.33 2.11
N ILE A 13 -24.29 -5.19 1.25
CA ILE A 13 -23.06 -4.91 0.50
C ILE A 13 -23.19 -3.67 -0.40
N TYR A 14 -24.37 -3.48 -1.02
CA TYR A 14 -24.64 -2.34 -1.89
C TYR A 14 -24.64 -1.03 -1.08
N GLU A 15 -25.39 -0.97 0.01
CA GLU A 15 -25.40 0.19 0.91
C GLU A 15 -24.01 0.54 1.43
N VAL A 16 -23.25 -0.47 1.84
CA VAL A 16 -21.87 -0.28 2.30
C VAL A 16 -21.01 0.30 1.18
N SER A 17 -21.11 -0.25 -0.02
CA SER A 17 -20.33 0.17 -1.20
C SER A 17 -20.54 1.65 -1.55
N GLU A 18 -21.79 2.13 -1.46
CA GLU A 18 -22.17 3.54 -1.63
C GLU A 18 -21.59 4.41 -0.51
N ILE A 19 -21.73 3.99 0.75
CA ILE A 19 -21.24 4.76 1.92
C ILE A 19 -19.73 4.97 1.86
N ILE A 20 -18.97 3.93 1.51
CA ILE A 20 -17.50 3.99 1.49
C ILE A 20 -16.91 4.38 0.13
N ARG A 21 -17.77 4.61 -0.89
CA ARG A 21 -17.40 4.92 -2.27
C ARG A 21 -16.39 3.92 -2.85
N LYS A 22 -16.67 2.63 -2.70
CA LYS A 22 -15.89 1.53 -3.31
C LYS A 22 -16.81 0.61 -4.07
N SER A 23 -16.24 -0.16 -4.99
CA SER A 23 -17.03 -1.17 -5.71
C SER A 23 -17.57 -2.25 -4.74
N GLU A 24 -18.75 -2.78 -5.02
CA GLU A 24 -19.27 -3.95 -4.29
C GLU A 24 -18.29 -5.13 -4.30
N ARG A 25 -17.53 -5.30 -5.40
CA ARG A 25 -16.50 -6.33 -5.50
C ARG A 25 -15.43 -6.18 -4.42
N THR A 26 -14.99 -4.95 -4.17
CA THR A 26 -14.03 -4.65 -3.09
C THR A 26 -14.62 -5.00 -1.73
N VAL A 27 -15.87 -4.64 -1.46
CA VAL A 27 -16.55 -4.96 -0.19
C VAL A 27 -16.70 -6.47 -0.01
N LYS A 28 -17.07 -7.21 -1.07
CA LYS A 28 -17.16 -8.68 -1.09
C LYS A 28 -15.81 -9.32 -0.78
N GLU A 29 -14.74 -8.84 -1.42
CA GLU A 29 -13.39 -9.36 -1.20
C GLU A 29 -12.91 -9.11 0.24
N TRP A 30 -13.17 -7.93 0.79
CA TRP A 30 -12.87 -7.63 2.19
C TRP A 30 -13.63 -8.52 3.16
N LEU A 31 -14.93 -8.74 2.93
CA LEU A 31 -15.74 -9.65 3.75
C LEU A 31 -15.23 -11.10 3.66
N LYS A 32 -14.84 -11.55 2.46
CA LYS A 32 -14.27 -12.88 2.27
C LYS A 32 -12.98 -13.05 3.08
N ARG A 33 -12.07 -12.07 3.01
CA ARG A 33 -10.80 -12.10 3.77
C ARG A 33 -11.03 -12.01 5.27
N TRP A 34 -11.95 -11.14 5.72
CA TRP A 34 -12.38 -11.06 7.11
C TRP A 34 -12.82 -12.42 7.66
N LYS A 35 -13.69 -13.12 6.93
CA LYS A 35 -14.21 -14.42 7.35
C LYS A 35 -13.13 -15.50 7.43
N LYS A 36 -12.06 -15.37 6.65
CA LYS A 36 -10.98 -16.35 6.57
C LYS A 36 -9.88 -16.11 7.61
N GLU A 37 -9.48 -14.85 7.78
CA GLU A 37 -8.24 -14.46 8.48
C GLU A 37 -8.49 -13.35 9.52
N GLY A 38 -9.75 -12.96 9.75
CA GLY A 38 -10.11 -11.90 10.68
C GLY A 38 -9.49 -10.55 10.30
N TYR A 39 -8.96 -9.86 11.31
CA TYR A 39 -8.30 -8.57 11.11
C TYR A 39 -7.08 -8.67 10.20
N GLU A 40 -6.25 -9.70 10.35
CA GLU A 40 -5.02 -9.91 9.56
C GLU A 40 -5.30 -10.00 8.05
N GLY A 41 -6.42 -10.60 7.64
CA GLY A 41 -6.79 -10.71 6.23
C GLY A 41 -7.17 -9.38 5.56
N ILE A 42 -7.42 -8.34 6.37
CA ILE A 42 -7.81 -7.00 5.91
C ILE A 42 -6.65 -6.01 5.98
N VAL A 43 -5.72 -6.23 6.90
CA VAL A 43 -4.55 -5.37 7.03
C VAL A 43 -3.83 -5.33 5.68
N PRO A 44 -3.57 -4.13 5.12
CA PRO A 44 -2.76 -4.02 3.92
C PRO A 44 -1.42 -4.71 4.19
N GLU A 45 -0.93 -5.52 3.26
CA GLU A 45 0.39 -6.13 3.37
C GLU A 45 1.46 -5.02 3.25
N THR A 46 1.67 -4.26 4.32
CA THR A 46 2.75 -3.30 4.50
C THR A 46 4.04 -4.08 4.71
N GLY A 47 4.54 -4.71 3.64
CA GLY A 47 5.67 -5.61 3.75
C GLY A 47 5.88 -6.55 2.57
N LYS A 48 4.97 -6.62 1.60
CA LYS A 48 5.35 -7.21 0.30
C LYS A 48 6.49 -6.37 -0.25
N LYS A 49 7.71 -6.91 -0.15
CA LYS A 49 8.95 -6.38 -0.73
C LYS A 49 8.59 -5.70 -2.03
N SER A 50 8.56 -4.37 -2.02
CA SER A 50 8.68 -3.61 -3.25
C SER A 50 9.88 -4.22 -3.98
N ARG A 51 9.80 -4.32 -5.32
CA ARG A 51 10.89 -4.87 -6.12
C ARG A 51 12.20 -4.31 -5.57
N LYS A 52 13.13 -5.20 -5.19
CA LYS A 52 14.41 -4.78 -4.60
C LYS A 52 14.95 -3.63 -5.47
N PRO A 53 15.35 -2.50 -4.87
CA PRO A 53 15.96 -1.41 -5.62
C PRO A 53 17.08 -1.97 -6.51
N ARG A 54 17.21 -1.44 -7.73
CA ARG A 54 18.28 -1.87 -8.65
C ARG A 54 19.67 -1.50 -8.14
N ILE A 55 19.74 -0.47 -7.30
CA ILE A 55 20.93 0.07 -6.68
C ILE A 55 20.97 -0.40 -5.21
N SER A 56 22.15 -0.81 -4.75
CA SER A 56 22.37 -1.13 -3.34
C SER A 56 22.30 0.14 -2.47
N SER A 57 22.01 -0.01 -1.18
CA SER A 57 22.03 1.12 -0.23
C SER A 57 23.39 1.81 -0.19
N GLU A 58 24.48 1.05 -0.31
CA GLU A 58 25.84 1.57 -0.31
C GLU A 58 26.16 2.42 -1.55
N GLU A 59 25.71 2.00 -2.73
CA GLU A 59 25.82 2.79 -3.96
C GLU A 59 24.97 4.05 -3.88
N TRP A 60 23.78 3.97 -3.29
CA TRP A 60 22.91 5.12 -3.08
C TRP A 60 23.55 6.17 -2.16
N ASP A 61 24.19 5.74 -1.07
CA ASP A 61 24.90 6.62 -0.15
C ASP A 61 26.12 7.30 -0.80
N LYS A 62 26.81 6.60 -1.72
CA LYS A 62 27.89 7.19 -2.52
C LYS A 62 27.37 8.29 -3.44
N ILE A 63 26.27 8.03 -4.14
CA ILE A 63 25.61 9.02 -5.01
C ILE A 63 25.17 10.23 -4.20
N LEU A 64 24.58 10.03 -3.01
CA LEU A 64 24.19 11.12 -2.12
C LEU A 64 25.37 11.98 -1.68
N LYS A 65 26.47 11.37 -1.22
CA LYS A 65 27.68 12.09 -0.81
C LYS A 65 28.35 12.84 -1.96
N GLU A 66 28.25 12.34 -3.18
CA GLU A 66 28.86 12.98 -4.36
C GLU A 66 28.08 14.21 -4.81
N ILE A 67 26.77 14.21 -4.61
CA ILE A 67 25.86 15.33 -4.91
C ILE A 67 25.84 16.35 -3.77
N GLU A 68 26.05 15.92 -2.52
CA GLU A 68 26.03 16.79 -1.35
C GLU A 68 27.14 17.87 -1.45
N GLY A 69 26.72 19.13 -1.65
CA GLY A 69 27.63 20.27 -1.80
C GLY A 69 28.05 20.59 -3.25
N LYS A 70 27.62 19.80 -4.24
CA LYS A 70 27.76 20.13 -5.67
C LYS A 70 26.37 20.47 -6.21
N ALA A 71 26.24 21.56 -6.97
CA ALA A 71 25.01 21.90 -7.69
C ALA A 71 24.80 20.98 -8.91
N MET A 72 24.98 19.68 -8.72
CA MET A 72 24.83 18.65 -9.74
C MET A 72 23.45 18.03 -9.67
N THR A 73 22.89 17.72 -10.83
CA THR A 73 21.64 16.98 -10.97
C THR A 73 21.92 15.48 -11.05
N LEU A 74 20.93 14.64 -10.70
CA LEU A 74 21.05 13.18 -10.80
C LEU A 74 21.42 12.65 -12.21
N LYS A 75 21.27 13.47 -13.26
CA LYS A 75 21.68 13.15 -14.64
C LYS A 75 23.19 13.29 -14.86
N GLU A 76 23.87 14.09 -14.06
CA GLU A 76 25.30 14.39 -14.19
C GLU A 76 26.17 13.41 -13.40
N VAL A 77 25.56 12.66 -12.49
CA VAL A 77 26.24 11.73 -11.56
C VAL A 77 26.27 10.29 -12.10
N THR A 78 25.53 9.98 -13.16
CA THR A 78 25.48 8.63 -13.73
C THR A 78 26.66 8.37 -14.68
N VAL A 79 27.47 7.34 -14.37
CA VAL A 79 28.37 6.62 -15.30
C VAL A 79 27.60 5.54 -16.03
#